data_AF-A0A9Q0UN39-F1
#
_entry.id   AF-A0A9Q0UN39-F1
#
_cell.length_a   1.000
_cell.length_b   1.000
_cell.length_c   1.000
_cell.angle_alpha   90.00
_cell.angle_beta   90.00
_cell.angle_gamma   90.00
#
_symmetry.space_group_name_H-M   'P 1'
#
loop_
_entity.id
_entity.type
_entity.pdbx_description
1 polymer ?
#
loop_
_entity_poly.entity_id
_entity_poly.type
_entity_poly.pdbx_seq_one_letter_code
_entity_poly.pdbx_strand_id
1 'polypeptide(L)'
;MAGLAIIEIAQKVAKAWRSVQNEWKHSNKSTSKYGKRVRRRINIPSQNRGGAGCSTSSSSETTTSYGVLEDRSSGRSMSWKDVYSMAVKWRQISEPCDPVVWINKLSEEFNSGFGSHTPMILGQAKVIRYYQNYERTFDVAKTIMKDKLFVHNKSDNIIDLPKDKIQAIIDAKNCSDLYNIVGEDFWLATRCSSTAFEEKQLEGTRITLVKMAEGGFDFAIRTPCMPSRWNEFDAEMAMAWEAVCNAYCGETYGSTDFDVLENVRDAILRMTYYWYNFMPMSRGSAVVGFSVLLGLLLAANMEFTGKIPKGIQVDWEAILNFNPNSFAESIKSWLYPSLKITTSWKDYPDVASTLATTGSVVAALSSYDD
;
A
#
# COMPACT_ATOMS: atom_id res chain seq x y z
N MET A 1 9.77 16.39 5.40
CA MET A 1 10.05 15.53 4.22
C MET A 1 8.80 14.94 3.56
N ALA A 2 7.75 14.52 4.28
CA ALA A 2 6.53 13.97 3.65
C ALA A 2 5.85 14.93 2.65
N GLY A 3 5.83 16.24 2.94
CA GLY A 3 5.32 17.26 2.00
C GLY A 3 6.08 17.29 0.66
N LEU A 4 7.41 17.19 0.70
CA LEU A 4 8.24 17.10 -0.52
C LEU A 4 7.93 15.83 -1.32
N ALA A 5 7.71 14.71 -0.63
CA ALA A 5 7.30 13.46 -1.27
C ALA A 5 5.95 13.61 -2.01
N ILE A 6 4.96 14.22 -1.35
CA ILE A 6 3.63 14.47 -1.91
C ILE A 6 3.74 15.34 -3.17
N ILE A 7 4.52 16.41 -3.15
CA ILE A 7 4.72 17.30 -4.29
C ILE A 7 5.46 16.58 -5.43
N GLU A 8 6.54 15.84 -5.14
CA GLU A 8 7.27 15.11 -6.18
C GLU A 8 6.39 14.05 -6.85
N ILE A 9 5.61 13.29 -6.05
CA ILE A 9 4.63 12.33 -6.57
C ILE A 9 3.64 13.05 -7.49
N ALA A 10 3.07 14.17 -7.04
CA ALA A 10 2.12 14.93 -7.84
C ALA A 10 2.72 15.39 -9.18
N GLN A 11 3.94 15.94 -9.15
CA GLN A 11 4.67 16.39 -10.34
C GLN A 11 4.95 15.26 -11.33
N LYS A 12 5.47 14.11 -10.87
CA LYS A 12 5.84 12.99 -11.73
C LYS A 12 4.61 12.23 -12.25
N VAL A 13 3.60 12.01 -11.40
CA VAL A 13 2.35 11.35 -11.78
C VAL A 13 1.57 12.20 -12.78
N ALA A 14 1.45 13.52 -12.57
CA ALA A 14 0.74 14.37 -13.53
C ALA A 14 1.44 14.44 -14.90
N LYS A 15 2.78 14.38 -14.94
CA LYS A 15 3.55 14.23 -16.19
C LYS A 15 3.21 12.89 -16.89
N ALA A 16 3.18 11.79 -16.14
CA ALA A 16 2.83 10.47 -16.66
C ALA A 16 1.39 10.42 -17.18
N TRP A 17 0.41 10.89 -16.40
CA TRP A 17 -1.00 10.97 -16.81
C TRP A 17 -1.21 11.86 -18.04
N ARG A 18 -0.44 12.95 -18.20
CA ARG A 18 -0.47 13.75 -19.44
C ARG A 18 -0.05 12.94 -20.66
N SER A 19 0.97 12.09 -20.54
CA SER A 19 1.39 11.20 -21.62
C SER A 19 0.28 10.22 -21.98
N VAL A 20 -0.32 9.57 -20.98
CA VAL A 20 -1.44 8.63 -21.17
C VAL A 20 -2.66 9.32 -21.80
N GLN A 21 -2.99 10.53 -21.35
CA GLN A 21 -4.07 11.34 -21.93
C GLN A 21 -3.82 11.65 -23.40
N ASN A 22 -2.58 12.00 -23.76
CA ASN A 22 -2.22 12.25 -25.15
C ASN A 22 -2.40 10.99 -25.99
N GLU A 23 -1.90 9.83 -25.55
CA GLU A 23 -2.11 8.55 -26.24
C GLU A 23 -3.61 8.22 -26.41
N TRP A 24 -4.42 8.45 -25.37
CA TRP A 24 -5.87 8.25 -25.43
C TRP A 24 -6.53 9.13 -26.51
N LYS A 25 -6.15 10.41 -26.59
CA LYS A 25 -6.65 11.34 -27.63
C LYS A 25 -6.24 10.91 -29.04
N HIS A 26 -5.01 10.43 -29.23
CA HIS A 26 -4.55 9.96 -30.55
C HIS A 26 -5.25 8.66 -30.97
N SER A 27 -5.47 7.74 -30.04
CA SER A 27 -6.21 6.50 -30.28
C SER A 27 -7.64 6.79 -30.75
N ASN A 28 -8.37 7.69 -30.07
CA ASN A 28 -9.75 8.04 -30.45
C ASN A 28 -9.86 8.78 -31.79
N LYS A 29 -8.83 9.54 -32.18
CA LYS A 29 -8.75 10.14 -33.52
C LYS A 29 -8.51 9.10 -34.62
N SER A 30 -7.85 7.98 -34.30
CA SER A 30 -7.58 6.90 -35.26
C SER A 30 -8.75 5.91 -35.43
N THR A 31 -9.58 5.72 -34.40
CA THR A 31 -10.78 4.86 -34.46
C THR A 31 -11.95 5.47 -35.24
N SER A 32 -11.87 6.75 -35.64
CA SER A 32 -12.89 7.36 -36.50
C SER A 32 -12.85 6.85 -37.96
N LYS A 33 -11.93 5.93 -38.31
CA LYS A 33 -11.88 5.30 -39.65
C LYS A 33 -12.15 3.80 -39.71
N TYR A 34 -12.02 3.04 -38.61
CA TYR A 34 -12.41 1.62 -38.58
C TYR A 34 -12.87 1.22 -37.17
N GLY A 35 -14.15 0.87 -37.05
CA GLY A 35 -14.76 0.46 -35.79
C GLY A 35 -14.34 -0.95 -35.37
N LYS A 36 -13.61 -1.05 -34.26
CA LYS A 36 -13.62 -2.18 -33.32
C LYS A 36 -12.94 -1.75 -32.01
N ARG A 37 -13.70 -1.69 -30.90
CA ARG A 37 -13.14 -1.49 -29.55
C ARG A 37 -12.28 -2.71 -29.18
N VAL A 38 -10.96 -2.55 -29.19
CA VAL A 38 -10.03 -3.54 -28.65
C VAL A 38 -9.90 -3.30 -27.14
N ARG A 39 -10.27 -4.29 -26.33
CA ARG A 39 -9.93 -4.32 -24.88
C ARG A 39 -8.41 -4.21 -24.76
N ARG A 40 -7.93 -3.13 -24.13
CA ARG A 40 -6.50 -2.92 -23.87
C ARG A 40 -6.04 -3.96 -22.85
N ARG A 41 -5.12 -4.83 -23.24
CA ARG A 41 -4.33 -5.67 -22.33
C ARG A 41 -2.89 -5.19 -22.48
N ILE A 42 -2.37 -4.51 -21.47
CA ILE A 42 -0.96 -4.13 -21.43
C ILE A 42 -0.18 -5.39 -21.07
N ASN A 43 0.66 -5.87 -21.99
CA ASN A 43 1.56 -6.99 -21.71
C ASN A 43 2.51 -6.60 -20.58
N ILE A 44 2.48 -7.35 -19.49
CA ILE A 44 3.44 -7.28 -18.38
C ILE A 44 4.66 -8.14 -18.79
N PRO A 45 5.85 -7.57 -19.01
CA PRO A 45 7.06 -8.38 -19.10
C PRO A 45 7.41 -8.85 -17.69
N SER A 46 7.42 -10.15 -17.45
CA SER A 46 7.96 -10.70 -16.21
C SER A 46 9.48 -10.50 -16.21
N GLN A 47 9.98 -9.70 -15.27
CA GLN A 47 11.40 -9.65 -14.97
C GLN A 47 11.65 -10.44 -13.71
N ASN A 48 11.79 -11.77 -13.88
CA ASN A 48 12.38 -12.65 -12.88
C ASN A 48 13.07 -13.82 -13.59
N ARG A 49 14.38 -13.68 -13.84
CA ARG A 49 15.32 -14.81 -13.87
C ARG A 49 16.68 -14.34 -13.35
N GLY A 50 16.90 -14.57 -12.06
CA GLY A 50 18.23 -14.86 -11.54
C GLY A 50 18.50 -16.36 -11.71
N GLY A 51 19.68 -16.72 -12.17
CA GLY A 51 20.13 -18.10 -12.29
C GLY A 51 21.46 -18.18 -13.04
N ALA A 52 22.53 -18.44 -12.29
CA ALA A 52 23.92 -18.56 -12.76
C ALA A 52 24.13 -19.78 -13.68
N GLY A 53 25.09 -19.67 -14.61
CA GLY A 53 25.59 -20.80 -15.39
C GLY A 53 26.43 -20.34 -16.59
N CYS A 54 27.74 -20.59 -16.53
CA CYS A 54 28.75 -20.22 -17.50
C CYS A 54 28.48 -20.75 -18.92
N SER A 55 28.80 -19.94 -19.95
CA SER A 55 29.43 -20.37 -21.20
C SER A 55 29.95 -19.16 -22.00
N THR A 56 31.02 -19.42 -22.74
CA THR A 56 32.12 -18.54 -23.16
C THR A 56 31.93 -17.74 -24.45
N SER A 57 32.74 -16.68 -24.59
CA SER A 57 33.18 -15.95 -25.82
C SER A 57 32.11 -15.13 -26.57
N SER A 58 32.36 -13.91 -27.07
CA SER A 58 33.59 -13.24 -27.48
C SER A 58 33.51 -11.70 -27.33
N SER A 59 34.68 -11.10 -27.16
CA SER A 59 35.09 -9.68 -27.25
C SER A 59 34.22 -8.74 -28.09
N SER A 60 33.99 -7.49 -27.67
CA SER A 60 34.90 -6.37 -27.98
C SER A 60 34.75 -5.18 -27.02
N GLU A 61 35.88 -4.49 -26.83
CA GLU A 61 36.20 -3.52 -25.80
C GLU A 61 35.61 -2.09 -25.97
N THR A 62 35.38 -1.47 -24.81
CA THR A 62 35.54 -0.07 -24.38
C THR A 62 35.41 1.08 -25.40
N THR A 63 34.46 1.98 -25.14
CA THR A 63 34.72 3.44 -25.27
C THR A 63 33.85 4.25 -24.31
N THR A 64 34.51 5.01 -23.45
CA THR A 64 33.97 6.11 -22.65
C THR A 64 33.58 7.30 -23.54
N SER A 65 32.33 7.77 -23.46
CA SER A 65 32.00 9.15 -23.84
C SER A 65 30.97 9.74 -22.88
N TYR A 66 31.38 10.78 -22.16
CA TYR A 66 30.48 11.76 -21.56
C TYR A 66 29.67 12.42 -22.67
N GLY A 67 28.34 12.39 -22.56
CA GLY A 67 27.45 12.99 -23.53
C GLY A 67 26.04 13.05 -22.99
N VAL A 68 25.57 14.28 -22.80
CA VAL A 68 24.19 14.67 -22.48
C VAL A 68 23.21 13.88 -23.35
N LEU A 69 22.49 12.94 -22.75
CA LEU A 69 21.33 12.32 -23.38
C LEU A 69 20.09 13.08 -22.93
N GLU A 70 19.61 13.97 -23.80
CA GLU A 70 18.19 14.27 -23.87
C GLU A 70 17.45 12.94 -24.04
N ASP A 71 16.77 12.52 -22.98
CA ASP A 71 16.06 11.25 -22.91
C ASP A 71 14.74 11.36 -23.70
N ARG A 72 14.87 11.39 -25.03
CA ARG A 72 14.56 10.27 -25.92
C ARG A 72 13.69 9.07 -25.48
N SER A 73 13.18 8.96 -24.26
CA SER A 73 12.69 7.68 -23.73
C SER A 73 11.36 7.32 -24.38
N SER A 74 11.39 6.37 -25.31
CA SER A 74 10.20 5.69 -25.81
C SER A 74 9.46 5.00 -24.65
N GLY A 75 8.33 5.61 -24.23
CA GLY A 75 7.11 4.91 -23.84
C GLY A 75 7.13 3.92 -22.67
N ARG A 76 7.99 4.07 -21.64
CA ARG A 76 7.80 3.28 -20.42
C ARG A 76 6.63 3.86 -19.62
N SER A 77 5.51 3.15 -19.61
CA SER A 77 4.37 3.48 -18.75
C SER A 77 4.78 3.38 -17.27
N MET A 78 4.42 4.38 -16.48
CA MET A 78 4.67 4.41 -15.04
C MET A 78 3.89 3.27 -14.36
N SER A 79 4.56 2.45 -13.55
CA SER A 79 3.94 1.39 -12.76
C SER A 79 3.55 1.87 -11.36
N TRP A 80 2.70 1.12 -10.66
CA TRP A 80 2.37 1.38 -9.26
C TRP A 80 3.64 1.44 -8.39
N LYS A 81 4.63 0.57 -8.69
CA LYS A 81 5.88 0.48 -7.93
C LYS A 81 6.74 1.73 -8.14
N ASP A 82 6.73 2.32 -9.33
CA ASP A 82 7.42 3.58 -9.60
C ASP A 82 6.83 4.73 -8.76
N VAL A 83 5.50 4.78 -8.65
CA VAL A 83 4.79 5.76 -7.80
C VAL A 83 5.21 5.64 -6.34
N TYR A 84 5.11 4.42 -5.79
CA TYR A 84 5.43 4.18 -4.39
C TYR A 84 6.93 4.30 -4.09
N SER A 85 7.81 4.00 -5.05
CA SER A 85 9.27 4.13 -4.86
C SER A 85 9.70 5.57 -4.58
N MET A 86 8.98 6.57 -5.09
CA MET A 86 9.22 7.98 -4.75
C MET A 86 9.01 8.22 -3.25
N ALA A 87 7.85 7.84 -2.71
CA ALA A 87 7.56 7.96 -1.27
C ALA A 87 8.53 7.14 -0.41
N VAL A 88 8.92 5.94 -0.86
CA VAL A 88 9.90 5.09 -0.16
C VAL A 88 11.27 5.78 -0.08
N LYS A 89 11.75 6.37 -1.18
CA LYS A 89 13.00 7.15 -1.18
C LYS A 89 12.93 8.28 -0.15
N TRP A 90 11.85 9.05 -0.12
CA TRP A 90 11.67 10.11 0.87
C TRP A 90 11.60 9.60 2.31
N ARG A 91 10.98 8.43 2.53
CA ARG A 91 10.95 7.79 3.84
C ARG A 91 12.35 7.35 4.29
N GLN A 92 13.16 6.79 3.39
CA GLN A 92 14.56 6.45 3.66
C GLN A 92 15.39 7.68 4.05
N ILE A 93 15.22 8.79 3.34
CA ILE A 93 15.93 10.04 3.65
C ILE A 93 15.50 10.61 5.01
N SER A 94 14.21 10.48 5.36
CA SER A 94 13.69 11.00 6.63
C SER A 94 14.13 10.24 7.87
N GLU A 95 14.53 8.98 7.72
CA GLU A 95 14.96 8.11 8.82
C GLU A 95 16.17 7.28 8.39
N PRO A 96 17.35 7.90 8.24
CA PRO A 96 18.54 7.20 7.73
C PRO A 96 18.98 6.04 8.63
N CYS A 97 18.53 6.01 9.89
CA CYS A 97 18.83 4.96 10.85
C CYS A 97 17.82 3.80 10.84
N ASP A 98 16.67 3.94 10.19
CA ASP A 98 15.70 2.86 10.06
C ASP A 98 15.96 2.06 8.77
N PRO A 99 15.90 0.72 8.79
CA PRO A 99 15.99 -0.11 7.59
C PRO A 99 14.69 -0.03 6.79
N VAL A 100 14.45 1.08 6.08
CA VAL A 100 13.29 1.30 5.22
C VAL A 100 13.55 0.64 3.86
N VAL A 101 13.15 -0.63 3.71
CA VAL A 101 13.40 -1.41 2.50
C VAL A 101 12.17 -2.24 2.11
N TRP A 102 12.12 -2.61 0.84
CA TRP A 102 11.13 -3.56 0.34
C TRP A 102 11.44 -4.96 0.87
N ILE A 103 10.48 -5.63 1.48
CA ILE A 103 10.71 -6.91 2.17
C ILE A 103 11.14 -8.00 1.20
N ASN A 104 10.67 -7.98 -0.05
CA ASN A 104 11.12 -8.94 -1.06
C ASN A 104 12.60 -8.82 -1.46
N LYS A 105 13.33 -7.84 -0.92
CA LYS A 105 14.78 -7.71 -1.06
C LYS A 105 15.55 -8.26 0.14
N LEU A 106 14.87 -8.70 1.19
CA LEU A 106 15.45 -9.28 2.40
C LEU A 106 15.35 -10.81 2.32
N SER A 107 16.42 -11.50 1.92
CA SER A 107 16.35 -12.92 1.55
C SER A 107 15.93 -13.85 2.68
N GLU A 108 16.35 -13.61 3.92
CA GLU A 108 15.99 -14.49 5.05
C GLU A 108 14.61 -14.15 5.63
N GLU A 109 14.30 -12.87 5.81
CA GLU A 109 13.01 -12.40 6.34
C GLU A 109 11.86 -12.70 5.37
N PHE A 110 12.08 -12.56 4.06
CA PHE A 110 11.11 -12.92 3.02
C PHE A 110 10.81 -14.43 3.00
N ASN A 111 11.82 -15.26 3.26
CA ASN A 111 11.65 -16.71 3.32
C ASN A 111 11.06 -17.19 4.66
N SER A 112 11.34 -16.49 5.77
CA SER A 112 10.76 -16.75 7.09
C SER A 112 9.30 -16.27 7.22
N GLY A 113 8.84 -15.46 6.26
CA GLY A 113 7.42 -15.16 6.04
C GLY A 113 6.84 -13.98 6.81
N PHE A 114 7.62 -13.18 7.56
CA PHE A 114 7.08 -12.06 8.35
C PHE A 114 7.71 -10.71 8.00
N GLY A 115 6.86 -9.75 7.62
CA GLY A 115 7.26 -8.39 7.28
C GLY A 115 7.14 -7.36 8.40
N SER A 116 6.12 -7.54 9.25
CA SER A 116 5.79 -6.62 10.34
C SER A 116 5.31 -7.39 11.57
N HIS A 117 5.61 -6.87 12.76
CA HIS A 117 5.02 -7.33 14.02
C HIS A 117 4.60 -6.10 14.83
N THR A 118 3.30 -5.93 14.99
CA THR A 118 2.69 -4.74 15.58
C THR A 118 1.85 -5.15 16.79
N PRO A 119 2.44 -5.19 18.00
CA PRO A 119 1.74 -5.59 19.22
C PRO A 119 0.79 -4.49 19.69
N MET A 120 -0.42 -4.90 20.08
CA MET A 120 -1.36 -4.08 20.86
C MET A 120 -1.15 -4.35 22.36
N ILE A 121 -0.90 -5.60 22.72
CA ILE A 121 -0.49 -6.04 24.05
C ILE A 121 0.85 -6.78 23.92
N LEU A 122 1.79 -6.47 24.80
CA LEU A 122 3.07 -7.15 24.94
C LEU A 122 3.21 -7.66 26.38
N GLY A 123 2.98 -8.95 26.61
CA GLY A 123 2.84 -9.56 27.93
C GLY A 123 1.71 -8.92 28.73
N GLN A 124 2.06 -8.06 29.68
CA GLN A 124 1.11 -7.31 30.51
C GLN A 124 0.98 -5.84 30.09
N ALA A 125 1.85 -5.37 29.19
CA ALA A 125 1.93 -3.97 28.78
C ALA A 125 0.99 -3.66 27.61
N LYS A 126 0.30 -2.52 27.71
CA LYS A 126 -0.53 -1.96 26.64
C LYS A 126 0.33 -1.05 25.76
N VAL A 127 0.45 -1.38 24.48
CA VAL A 127 1.29 -0.60 23.56
C VAL A 127 0.54 0.67 23.15
N ILE A 128 0.91 1.81 23.75
CA ILE A 128 0.21 3.10 23.63
C ILE A 128 -0.22 3.42 22.20
N ARG A 129 0.68 3.21 21.23
CA ARG A 129 0.45 3.57 19.82
C ARG A 129 -0.67 2.75 19.15
N TYR A 130 -0.88 1.51 19.56
CA TYR A 130 -1.74 0.55 18.86
C TYR A 130 -2.89 0.02 19.72
N TYR A 131 -2.80 0.17 21.04
CA TYR A 131 -3.79 -0.38 21.98
C TYR A 131 -5.20 0.19 21.77
N GLN A 132 -5.33 1.39 21.20
CA GLN A 132 -6.63 1.94 20.80
C GLN A 132 -7.40 1.05 19.80
N ASN A 133 -6.71 0.19 19.03
CA ASN A 133 -7.33 -0.75 18.11
C ASN A 133 -7.57 -2.14 18.72
N TYR A 134 -7.22 -2.36 19.99
CA TYR A 134 -7.32 -3.66 20.66
C TYR A 134 -8.72 -4.25 20.55
N GLU A 135 -9.74 -3.52 21.01
CA GLU A 135 -11.14 -3.99 21.03
C GLU A 135 -11.62 -4.34 19.62
N ARG A 136 -11.42 -3.44 18.65
CA ARG A 136 -11.79 -3.66 17.25
C ARG A 136 -11.11 -4.90 16.66
N THR A 137 -9.81 -5.08 16.92
CA THR A 137 -9.05 -6.23 16.42
C THR A 137 -9.51 -7.53 17.09
N PHE A 138 -9.82 -7.48 18.38
CA PHE A 138 -10.34 -8.60 19.15
C PHE A 138 -11.73 -9.03 18.64
N ASP A 139 -12.61 -8.09 18.32
CA ASP A 139 -13.92 -8.36 17.72
C ASP A 139 -13.81 -8.92 16.30
N VAL A 140 -12.89 -8.41 15.48
CA VAL A 140 -12.59 -8.98 14.17
C VAL A 140 -12.08 -10.41 14.30
N ALA A 141 -11.20 -10.69 15.27
CA ALA A 141 -10.71 -12.05 15.52
C ALA A 141 -11.85 -13.01 15.88
N LYS A 142 -12.72 -12.63 16.82
CA LYS A 142 -13.92 -13.43 17.18
C LYS A 142 -14.83 -13.67 15.98
N THR A 143 -15.06 -12.66 15.16
CA THR A 143 -15.87 -12.77 13.93
C THR A 143 -15.26 -13.77 12.96
N ILE A 144 -13.95 -13.70 12.72
CA ILE A 144 -13.25 -14.64 11.84
C ILE A 144 -13.32 -16.06 12.39
N MET A 145 -13.10 -16.25 13.69
CA MET A 145 -13.20 -17.57 14.36
C MET A 145 -14.61 -18.16 14.19
N LYS A 146 -15.64 -17.34 14.37
CA LYS A 146 -17.05 -17.74 14.17
C LYS A 146 -17.34 -18.17 12.73
N ASP A 147 -16.80 -17.45 11.75
CA ASP A 147 -17.09 -17.70 10.33
C ASP A 147 -16.25 -18.85 9.74
N LYS A 148 -15.02 -19.02 10.20
CA LYS A 148 -14.10 -20.06 9.71
C LYS A 148 -14.26 -21.38 10.43
N LEU A 149 -14.63 -21.35 11.71
CA LEU A 149 -14.63 -22.52 12.59
C LEU A 149 -13.26 -23.19 12.73
N PHE A 150 -12.17 -22.45 12.46
CA PHE A 150 -10.82 -22.91 12.72
C PHE A 150 -9.87 -21.72 12.92
N VAL A 151 -8.73 -21.99 13.56
CA VAL A 151 -7.56 -21.12 13.62
C VAL A 151 -6.32 -21.95 13.28
N HIS A 152 -5.15 -21.33 13.22
CA HIS A 152 -3.88 -22.02 13.03
C HIS A 152 -3.02 -21.92 14.28
N ASN A 153 -2.28 -22.96 14.60
CA ASN A 153 -1.29 -22.92 15.66
C ASN A 153 0.04 -22.34 15.18
N LYS A 154 1.03 -22.27 16.08
CA LYS A 154 2.38 -21.76 15.78
C LYS A 154 3.10 -22.53 14.66
N SER A 155 2.78 -23.81 14.48
CA SER A 155 3.34 -24.68 13.44
C SER A 155 2.53 -24.66 12.14
N ASP A 156 1.61 -23.70 11.98
CA ASP A 156 0.71 -23.56 10.82
C ASP A 156 -0.37 -24.65 10.71
N ASN A 157 -0.47 -25.56 11.68
CA ASN A 157 -1.49 -26.62 11.71
C ASN A 157 -2.86 -26.05 12.08
N ILE A 158 -3.91 -26.62 11.49
CA ILE A 158 -5.29 -26.22 11.75
C ILE A 158 -5.73 -26.72 13.13
N ILE A 159 -6.32 -25.82 13.92
CA ILE A 159 -7.09 -26.14 15.13
C ILE A 159 -8.57 -25.89 14.80
N ASP A 160 -9.35 -26.97 14.73
CA ASP A 160 -10.79 -26.86 14.54
C ASP A 160 -11.46 -26.27 15.78
N LEU A 161 -12.44 -25.39 15.54
CA LEU A 161 -13.30 -24.78 16.56
C LEU A 161 -14.69 -25.39 16.42
N PRO A 162 -15.03 -26.41 17.22
CA PRO A 162 -16.33 -27.04 17.11
C PRO A 162 -17.45 -26.06 17.47
N LYS A 163 -18.64 -26.30 16.89
CA LYS A 163 -19.75 -25.34 16.91
C LYS A 163 -20.25 -24.99 18.33
N ASP A 164 -20.04 -25.88 19.28
CA ASP A 164 -20.36 -25.68 20.70
C ASP A 164 -19.48 -24.62 21.39
N LYS A 165 -18.24 -24.41 20.91
CA LYS A 165 -17.33 -23.36 21.41
C LYS A 165 -17.66 -21.96 20.91
N ILE A 166 -18.52 -21.82 19.89
CA ILE A 166 -18.78 -20.54 19.21
C ILE A 166 -19.41 -19.51 20.15
N GLN A 167 -20.34 -19.94 21.01
CA GLN A 167 -20.94 -19.03 21.97
C GLN A 167 -19.89 -18.52 22.98
N ALA A 168 -19.01 -19.40 23.46
CA ALA A 168 -17.91 -19.00 24.35
C ALA A 168 -16.93 -18.04 23.66
N ILE A 169 -16.66 -18.19 22.36
CA ILE A 169 -15.82 -17.26 21.58
C ILE A 169 -16.48 -15.87 21.51
N ILE A 170 -17.79 -15.82 21.26
CA ILE A 170 -18.54 -14.55 21.21
C ILE A 170 -18.52 -13.85 22.58
N ASP A 171 -18.68 -14.63 23.65
CA ASP A 171 -18.76 -14.14 25.03
C ASP A 171 -17.39 -13.82 25.65
N ALA A 172 -16.30 -14.21 24.99
CA ALA A 172 -14.94 -13.92 25.43
C ALA A 172 -14.70 -12.41 25.55
N LYS A 173 -14.11 -11.98 26.67
CA LYS A 173 -13.89 -10.56 27.00
C LYS A 173 -12.45 -10.13 26.83
N ASN A 174 -11.51 -11.08 26.84
CA ASN A 174 -10.09 -10.77 26.81
C ASN A 174 -9.27 -11.92 26.19
N CYS A 175 -7.97 -11.68 25.99
CA CYS A 175 -7.06 -12.67 25.42
C CYS A 175 -6.99 -13.99 26.20
N SER A 176 -7.12 -13.95 27.53
CA SER A 176 -7.10 -15.17 28.35
C SER A 176 -8.30 -16.06 28.07
N ASP A 177 -9.49 -15.47 27.88
CA ASP A 177 -10.70 -16.23 27.57
C ASP A 177 -10.55 -16.95 26.23
N LEU A 178 -10.13 -16.23 25.18
CA LEU A 178 -9.90 -16.84 23.86
C LEU A 178 -8.82 -17.91 23.90
N TYR A 179 -7.71 -17.66 24.60
CA TYR A 179 -6.65 -18.65 24.76
C TYR A 179 -7.16 -19.93 25.43
N ASN A 180 -7.94 -19.81 26.50
CA ASN A 180 -8.48 -20.96 27.21
C ASN A 180 -9.48 -21.77 26.36
N ILE A 181 -10.23 -21.11 25.48
CA ILE A 181 -11.17 -21.77 24.56
C ILE A 181 -10.43 -22.56 23.47
N VAL A 182 -9.38 -21.96 22.88
CA VAL A 182 -8.57 -22.57 21.82
C VAL A 182 -7.67 -23.67 22.40
N GLY A 183 -7.02 -23.39 23.52
CA GLY A 183 -6.17 -24.32 24.29
C GLY A 183 -4.66 -24.14 24.06
N GLU A 184 -4.24 -23.36 23.07
CA GLU A 184 -2.83 -23.12 22.73
C GLU A 184 -2.62 -21.78 22.02
N ASP A 185 -1.36 -21.42 21.73
CA ASP A 185 -1.01 -20.25 20.93
C ASP A 185 -1.58 -20.38 19.52
N PHE A 186 -2.19 -19.30 19.02
CA PHE A 186 -2.84 -19.36 17.72
C PHE A 186 -2.73 -18.06 16.92
N TRP A 187 -3.00 -18.18 15.63
CA TRP A 187 -3.19 -17.07 14.72
C TRP A 187 -4.33 -17.34 13.74
N LEU A 188 -4.86 -16.27 13.19
CA LEU A 188 -5.84 -16.27 12.11
C LEU A 188 -5.56 -15.10 11.17
N ALA A 189 -5.97 -15.17 9.91
CA ALA A 189 -5.78 -14.08 8.97
C ALA A 189 -7.05 -13.26 8.77
N THR A 190 -6.92 -11.93 8.77
CA THR A 190 -7.90 -11.06 8.12
C THR A 190 -7.94 -11.39 6.62
N ARG A 191 -8.98 -10.96 5.94
CA ARG A 191 -9.22 -11.29 4.55
C ARG A 191 -9.48 -10.03 3.76
N CYS A 192 -9.05 -10.03 2.52
CA CYS A 192 -9.29 -8.93 1.60
C CYS A 192 -10.02 -9.46 0.37
N SER A 193 -11.19 -8.91 0.06
CA SER A 193 -11.82 -9.18 -1.22
C SER A 193 -10.92 -8.66 -2.36
N SER A 194 -10.61 -9.54 -3.31
CA SER A 194 -9.77 -9.20 -4.46
C SER A 194 -10.57 -8.47 -5.54
N THR A 195 -9.91 -7.56 -6.25
CA THR A 195 -10.43 -6.98 -7.50
C THR A 195 -9.67 -7.49 -8.72
N ALA A 196 -8.46 -8.00 -8.56
CA ALA A 196 -7.64 -8.54 -9.63
C ALA A 196 -8.02 -9.96 -10.05
N PHE A 197 -8.53 -10.72 -9.10
CA PHE A 197 -8.96 -12.11 -9.26
C PHE A 197 -10.43 -12.22 -8.84
N GLU A 198 -11.27 -12.64 -9.78
CA GLU A 198 -12.70 -12.83 -9.56
C GLU A 198 -12.95 -13.83 -8.43
N GLU A 199 -13.87 -13.50 -7.52
CA GLU A 199 -14.28 -14.30 -6.35
C GLU A 199 -13.17 -14.71 -5.36
N LYS A 200 -11.94 -14.24 -5.55
CA LYS A 200 -10.82 -14.57 -4.66
C LYS A 200 -10.86 -13.77 -3.37
N GLN A 201 -10.50 -14.42 -2.27
CA GLN A 201 -10.21 -13.77 -1.00
C GLN A 201 -8.71 -13.89 -0.74
N LEU A 202 -8.02 -12.75 -0.66
CA LEU A 202 -6.60 -12.70 -0.36
C LEU A 202 -6.38 -12.82 1.14
N GLU A 203 -5.25 -13.43 1.52
CA GLU A 203 -4.78 -13.42 2.90
C GLU A 203 -4.34 -11.99 3.28
N GLY A 204 -5.06 -11.39 4.22
CA GLY A 204 -4.74 -10.07 4.77
C GLY A 204 -3.58 -10.14 5.77
N THR A 205 -3.79 -9.54 6.94
CA THR A 205 -2.82 -9.54 8.04
C THR A 205 -3.22 -10.60 9.07
N ARG A 206 -2.23 -11.29 9.65
CA ARG A 206 -2.48 -12.29 10.70
C ARG A 206 -2.69 -11.61 12.05
N ILE A 207 -3.77 -11.93 12.74
CA ILE A 207 -3.97 -11.61 14.16
C ILE A 207 -3.42 -12.79 14.96
N THR A 208 -2.55 -12.51 15.91
CA THR A 208 -1.82 -13.51 16.70
C THR A 208 -2.11 -13.32 18.19
N LEU A 209 -2.26 -14.44 18.90
CA LEU A 209 -2.40 -14.48 20.35
C LEU A 209 -1.44 -15.53 20.90
N VAL A 210 -0.44 -15.07 21.66
CA VAL A 210 0.63 -15.91 22.21
C VAL A 210 0.70 -15.71 23.72
N LYS A 211 0.78 -16.80 24.49
CA LYS A 211 0.92 -16.73 25.94
C LYS A 211 2.39 -16.54 26.33
N MET A 212 2.66 -15.55 27.18
CA MET A 212 4.03 -15.25 27.63
C MET A 212 4.41 -16.07 28.85
N ALA A 213 5.66 -16.54 28.88
CA ALA A 213 6.18 -17.41 29.96
C ALA A 213 6.12 -16.74 31.34
N GLU A 214 6.37 -15.43 31.40
CA GLU A 214 6.37 -14.62 32.62
C GLU A 214 4.97 -14.11 33.00
N GLY A 215 3.93 -14.54 32.27
CA GLY A 215 2.54 -14.14 32.44
C GLY A 215 2.10 -13.05 31.46
N GLY A 216 0.80 -13.02 31.17
CA GLY A 216 0.21 -12.13 30.16
C GLY A 216 0.22 -12.73 28.75
N PHE A 217 -0.10 -11.88 27.76
CA PHE A 217 -0.28 -12.28 26.37
C PHE A 217 0.33 -11.28 25.42
N ASP A 218 0.95 -11.78 24.36
CA ASP A 218 1.26 -11.01 23.17
C ASP A 218 0.07 -11.09 22.22
N PHE A 219 -0.66 -9.98 22.09
CA PHE A 219 -1.75 -9.83 21.13
C PHE A 219 -1.36 -8.80 20.08
N ALA A 220 -1.12 -9.28 18.87
CA ALA A 220 -0.45 -8.51 17.82
C ALA A 220 -1.01 -8.82 16.44
N ILE A 221 -0.81 -7.88 15.51
CA ILE A 221 -0.96 -8.14 14.08
C ILE A 221 0.42 -8.39 13.44
N ARG A 222 0.47 -9.33 12.48
CA ARG A 222 1.68 -9.67 11.72
C ARG A 222 1.32 -9.83 10.25
N THR A 223 1.92 -9.03 9.37
CA THR A 223 1.64 -9.15 7.94
C THR A 223 2.59 -10.17 7.31
N PRO A 224 2.06 -11.24 6.69
CA PRO A 224 2.88 -12.24 6.05
C PRO A 224 3.48 -11.68 4.76
N CYS A 225 4.72 -12.07 4.48
CA CYS A 225 5.45 -11.65 3.28
C CYS A 225 5.90 -12.82 2.40
N MET A 226 5.16 -13.93 2.48
CA MET A 226 5.37 -15.10 1.63
C MET A 226 5.40 -14.71 0.13
N PRO A 227 6.25 -15.35 -0.69
CA PRO A 227 6.35 -15.05 -2.12
C PRO A 227 5.02 -15.15 -2.88
N SER A 228 4.16 -16.12 -2.53
CA SER A 228 2.84 -16.29 -3.12
C SER A 228 1.95 -15.07 -2.88
N ARG A 229 1.85 -14.65 -1.61
CA ARG A 229 1.09 -13.46 -1.21
C ARG A 229 1.65 -12.19 -1.85
N TRP A 230 2.97 -12.07 -1.95
CA TRP A 230 3.58 -10.93 -2.64
C TRP A 230 3.08 -10.82 -4.09
N ASN A 231 3.08 -11.92 -4.83
CA ASN A 231 2.63 -11.94 -6.23
C ASN A 231 1.14 -11.59 -6.35
N GLU A 232 0.31 -12.01 -5.39
CA GLU A 232 -1.11 -11.66 -5.37
C GLU A 232 -1.33 -10.16 -5.17
N PHE A 233 -0.64 -9.54 -4.20
CA PHE A 233 -0.76 -8.10 -3.97
C PHE A 233 -0.04 -7.27 -5.04
N ASP A 234 1.02 -7.76 -5.67
CA ASP A 234 1.64 -7.12 -6.85
C ASP A 234 0.63 -6.98 -7.99
N ALA A 235 -0.15 -8.04 -8.25
CA ALA A 235 -1.24 -8.01 -9.23
C ALA A 235 -2.39 -7.09 -8.83
N GLU A 236 -2.81 -7.08 -7.56
CA GLU A 236 -3.83 -6.12 -7.07
C GLU A 236 -3.37 -4.68 -7.21
N MET A 237 -2.13 -4.37 -6.82
CA MET A 237 -1.59 -3.03 -6.94
C MET A 237 -1.48 -2.58 -8.40
N ALA A 238 -1.12 -3.50 -9.31
CA ALA A 238 -1.12 -3.23 -10.75
C ALA A 238 -2.53 -2.92 -11.27
N MET A 239 -3.54 -3.72 -10.91
CA MET A 239 -4.91 -3.46 -11.33
C MET A 239 -5.48 -2.18 -10.71
N ALA A 240 -5.21 -1.92 -9.43
CA ALA A 240 -5.66 -0.72 -8.76
C ALA A 240 -5.06 0.54 -9.40
N TRP A 241 -3.77 0.50 -9.74
CA TRP A 241 -3.12 1.59 -10.48
C TRP A 241 -3.68 1.80 -11.88
N GLU A 242 -3.91 0.72 -12.62
CA GLU A 242 -4.57 0.79 -13.92
C GLU A 242 -5.96 1.44 -13.79
N ALA A 243 -6.72 1.10 -12.76
CA ALA A 243 -8.02 1.69 -12.51
C ALA A 243 -7.95 3.19 -12.17
N VAL A 244 -6.95 3.64 -11.40
CA VAL A 244 -6.71 5.08 -11.18
C VAL A 244 -6.42 5.78 -12.52
N CYS A 245 -5.54 5.20 -13.33
CA CYS A 245 -5.21 5.76 -14.65
C CYS A 245 -6.43 5.84 -15.56
N ASN A 246 -7.24 4.78 -15.62
CA ASN A 246 -8.47 4.74 -16.41
C ASN A 246 -9.52 5.73 -15.91
N ALA A 247 -9.62 5.94 -14.59
CA ALA A 247 -10.56 6.87 -14.00
C ALA A 247 -10.20 8.34 -14.27
N TYR A 248 -8.92 8.69 -14.38
CA TYR A 248 -8.46 10.08 -14.54
C TYR A 248 -7.96 10.46 -15.94
N CYS A 249 -7.28 9.55 -16.65
CA CYS A 249 -6.63 9.83 -17.95
C CYS A 249 -7.58 9.70 -19.14
N GLY A 250 -8.86 10.03 -18.96
CA GLY A 250 -9.87 10.05 -20.00
C GLY A 250 -10.55 11.41 -20.09
N GLU A 251 -11.88 11.41 -20.08
CA GLU A 251 -12.71 12.62 -20.14
C GLU A 251 -12.59 13.47 -18.86
N THR A 252 -12.25 12.85 -17.75
CA THR A 252 -12.10 13.47 -16.42
C THR A 252 -10.77 14.21 -16.21
N TYR A 253 -9.82 14.08 -17.15
CA TYR A 253 -8.48 14.63 -17.02
C TYR A 253 -8.51 16.16 -16.87
N GLY A 254 -7.96 16.66 -15.77
CA GLY A 254 -7.95 18.10 -15.48
C GLY A 254 -9.29 18.67 -15.01
N SER A 255 -10.30 17.83 -14.75
CA SER A 255 -11.57 18.28 -14.18
C SER A 255 -11.36 18.99 -12.84
N THR A 256 -12.23 19.95 -12.56
CA THR A 256 -12.36 20.68 -11.29
C THR A 256 -13.68 20.38 -10.58
N ASP A 257 -14.50 19.50 -11.16
CA ASP A 257 -15.79 19.09 -10.61
C ASP A 257 -15.63 17.83 -9.77
N PHE A 258 -15.97 17.92 -8.48
CA PHE A 258 -15.85 16.80 -7.55
C PHE A 258 -16.78 15.64 -7.89
N ASP A 259 -17.95 15.90 -8.49
CA ASP A 259 -18.90 14.84 -8.86
C ASP A 259 -18.30 13.99 -9.99
N VAL A 260 -17.63 14.64 -10.94
CA VAL A 260 -16.89 13.98 -12.03
C VAL A 260 -15.65 13.24 -11.50
N LEU A 261 -15.04 13.73 -10.42
CA LEU A 261 -13.84 13.16 -9.80
C LEU A 261 -14.13 12.05 -8.76
N GLU A 262 -15.40 11.74 -8.47
CA GLU A 262 -15.75 10.71 -7.46
C GLU A 262 -15.07 9.38 -7.75
N ASN A 263 -15.17 8.90 -8.99
CA ASN A 263 -14.55 7.64 -9.44
C ASN A 263 -13.01 7.67 -9.32
N VAL A 264 -12.39 8.85 -9.45
CA VAL A 264 -10.94 9.02 -9.31
C VAL A 264 -10.55 8.87 -7.85
N ARG A 265 -11.26 9.54 -6.94
CA ARG A 265 -11.03 9.44 -5.50
C ARG A 265 -11.24 8.01 -5.00
N ASP A 266 -12.29 7.35 -5.46
CA ASP A 266 -12.59 5.96 -5.11
C ASP A 266 -11.52 4.98 -5.60
N ALA A 267 -11.02 5.17 -6.83
CA ALA A 267 -9.91 4.37 -7.35
C ALA A 267 -8.62 4.57 -6.53
N ILE A 268 -8.33 5.81 -6.11
CA ILE A 268 -7.17 6.13 -5.26
C ILE A 268 -7.31 5.49 -3.88
N LEU A 269 -8.50 5.56 -3.26
CA LEU A 269 -8.78 4.91 -1.98
C LEU A 269 -8.64 3.40 -2.07
N ARG A 270 -9.12 2.77 -3.17
CA ARG A 270 -8.92 1.34 -3.39
C ARG A 270 -7.44 0.96 -3.53
N MET A 271 -6.64 1.73 -4.27
CA MET A 271 -5.20 1.50 -4.35
C MET A 271 -4.52 1.65 -2.97
N THR A 272 -5.00 2.58 -2.15
CA THR A 272 -4.52 2.79 -0.78
C THR A 272 -4.88 1.61 0.14
N TYR A 273 -6.09 1.07 0.01
CA TYR A 273 -6.56 -0.12 0.74
C TYR A 273 -5.64 -1.32 0.51
N TYR A 274 -5.32 -1.62 -0.76
CA TYR A 274 -4.45 -2.75 -1.07
C TYR A 274 -3.02 -2.53 -0.62
N TRP A 275 -2.51 -1.30 -0.66
CA TRP A 275 -1.18 -1.00 -0.12
C TRP A 275 -1.08 -1.30 1.38
N TYR A 276 -2.07 -0.88 2.16
CA TYR A 276 -2.07 -1.13 3.61
C TYR A 276 -2.32 -2.59 3.97
N ASN A 277 -3.05 -3.33 3.15
CA ASN A 277 -3.13 -4.78 3.34
C ASN A 277 -1.85 -5.48 2.88
N PHE A 278 -1.20 -5.02 1.81
CA PHE A 278 0.06 -5.59 1.31
C PHE A 278 1.19 -5.44 2.34
N MET A 279 1.34 -4.24 2.92
CA MET A 279 2.45 -3.82 3.81
C MET A 279 3.84 -4.30 3.32
N PRO A 280 4.28 -3.91 2.11
CA PRO A 280 5.48 -4.49 1.50
C PRO A 280 6.81 -3.94 2.03
N MET A 281 6.77 -2.99 2.96
CA MET A 281 7.96 -2.37 3.55
C MET A 281 8.24 -2.93 4.95
N SER A 282 9.53 -3.14 5.25
CA SER A 282 10.00 -3.51 6.58
C SER A 282 9.60 -2.48 7.65
N ARG A 283 9.62 -1.20 7.28
CA ARG A 283 9.18 -0.07 8.09
C ARG A 283 8.56 1.03 7.24
N GLY A 284 7.57 1.72 7.78
CA GLY A 284 7.02 2.94 7.18
C GLY A 284 5.93 2.75 6.12
N SER A 285 5.38 1.54 5.94
CA SER A 285 4.24 1.29 5.03
C SER A 285 3.09 2.29 5.26
N ALA A 286 2.76 2.59 6.52
CA ALA A 286 1.69 3.52 6.89
C ALA A 286 1.90 4.93 6.31
N VAL A 287 3.05 5.55 6.58
CA VAL A 287 3.35 6.93 6.12
C VAL A 287 3.56 6.99 4.61
N VAL A 288 4.15 5.96 4.01
CA VAL A 288 4.30 5.85 2.55
C VAL A 288 2.95 5.81 1.87
N GLY A 289 2.03 4.96 2.36
CA GLY A 289 0.67 4.85 1.84
C GLY A 289 -0.09 6.17 1.89
N PHE A 290 -0.02 6.86 3.03
CA PHE A 290 -0.69 8.14 3.18
C PHE A 290 -0.09 9.24 2.30
N SER A 291 1.24 9.26 2.16
CA SER A 291 1.92 10.23 1.27
C SER A 291 1.55 10.01 -0.20
N VAL A 292 1.42 8.76 -0.64
CA VAL A 292 0.98 8.45 -2.02
C VAL A 292 -0.50 8.78 -2.21
N LEU A 293 -1.38 8.48 -1.26
CA LEU A 293 -2.78 8.91 -1.29
C LEU A 293 -2.89 10.42 -1.53
N LEU A 294 -2.18 11.22 -0.74
CA LEU A 294 -2.19 12.68 -0.88
C LEU A 294 -1.53 13.15 -2.19
N GLY A 295 -0.43 12.52 -2.61
CA GLY A 295 0.25 12.86 -3.86
C GLY A 295 -0.60 12.58 -5.10
N LEU A 296 -1.37 11.48 -5.11
CA LEU A 296 -2.30 11.15 -6.19
C LEU A 296 -3.49 12.10 -6.23
N LEU A 297 -4.05 12.46 -5.08
CA LEU A 297 -5.10 13.47 -5.00
C LEU A 297 -4.60 14.83 -5.52
N LEU A 298 -3.40 15.26 -5.08
CA LEU A 298 -2.80 16.50 -5.52
C LEU A 298 -2.49 16.50 -7.02
N ALA A 299 -1.99 15.38 -7.57
CA ALA A 299 -1.80 15.20 -9.01
C ALA A 299 -3.10 15.42 -9.80
N ALA A 300 -4.24 15.04 -9.21
CA ALA A 300 -5.58 15.23 -9.74
C ALA A 300 -6.20 16.60 -9.40
N ASN A 301 -5.39 17.56 -8.94
CA ASN A 301 -5.77 18.91 -8.50
C ASN A 301 -6.64 18.97 -7.23
N MET A 302 -6.62 17.92 -6.40
CA MET A 302 -7.34 17.86 -5.12
C MET A 302 -6.35 17.92 -3.96
N GLU A 303 -6.23 19.09 -3.34
CA GLU A 303 -5.38 19.28 -2.16
C GLU A 303 -6.15 18.94 -0.89
N PHE A 304 -5.57 18.07 -0.06
CA PHE A 304 -6.07 17.80 1.27
C PHE A 304 -5.55 18.87 2.24
N THR A 305 -6.47 19.61 2.86
CA THR A 305 -6.16 20.68 3.83
C THR A 305 -6.62 20.34 5.25
N GLY A 306 -7.11 19.13 5.46
CA GLY A 306 -7.63 18.67 6.74
C GLY A 306 -6.59 18.01 7.64
N LYS A 307 -7.09 17.29 8.64
CA LYS A 307 -6.31 16.44 9.54
C LYS A 307 -7.00 15.09 9.68
N ILE A 308 -6.20 14.04 9.92
CA ILE A 308 -6.77 12.73 10.29
C ILE A 308 -7.50 12.91 11.63
N PRO A 309 -8.78 12.46 11.75
CA PRO A 309 -9.52 12.55 13.00
C PRO A 309 -8.82 11.82 14.15
N LYS A 310 -9.02 12.32 15.38
CA LYS A 310 -8.45 11.70 16.57
C LYS A 310 -8.96 10.26 16.71
N GLY A 311 -8.05 9.32 16.98
CA GLY A 311 -8.39 7.90 17.15
C GLY A 311 -8.45 7.11 15.84
N ILE A 312 -8.29 7.76 14.67
CA ILE A 312 -8.21 7.07 13.38
C ILE A 312 -6.75 6.79 13.02
N GLN A 313 -6.49 5.56 12.58
CA GLN A 313 -5.26 5.16 11.92
C GLN A 313 -5.62 4.53 10.58
N VAL A 314 -5.27 5.20 9.48
CA VAL A 314 -5.75 4.87 8.11
C VAL A 314 -5.35 3.45 7.69
N ASP A 315 -4.16 3.00 8.08
CA ASP A 315 -3.69 1.63 7.87
C ASP A 315 -4.56 0.61 8.62
N TRP A 316 -4.95 0.89 9.86
CA TRP A 316 -5.84 0.03 10.63
C TRP A 316 -7.27 -0.02 10.06
N GLU A 317 -7.76 1.10 9.52
CA GLU A 317 -9.03 1.09 8.79
C GLU A 317 -8.97 0.12 7.60
N ALA A 318 -7.85 0.04 6.88
CA ALA A 318 -7.72 -0.91 5.78
C ALA A 318 -7.54 -2.36 6.26
N ILE A 319 -6.74 -2.58 7.31
CA ILE A 319 -6.41 -3.93 7.83
C ILE A 319 -7.63 -4.62 8.45
N LEU A 320 -8.50 -3.86 9.12
CA LEU A 320 -9.66 -4.38 9.84
C LEU A 320 -10.94 -4.44 8.99
N ASN A 321 -10.94 -3.84 7.79
CA ASN A 321 -12.05 -3.93 6.85
C ASN A 321 -11.82 -5.06 5.84
N PHE A 322 -12.86 -5.87 5.61
CA PHE A 322 -12.80 -7.00 4.67
C PHE A 322 -12.79 -6.60 3.20
N ASN A 323 -13.48 -5.50 2.87
CA ASN A 323 -13.67 -5.05 1.50
C ASN A 323 -13.22 -3.58 1.31
N PRO A 324 -12.70 -3.23 0.11
CA PRO A 324 -12.18 -1.89 -0.16
C PRO A 324 -13.25 -0.79 -0.06
N ASN A 325 -14.53 -1.11 -0.26
CA ASN A 325 -15.62 -0.13 -0.20
C ASN A 325 -15.90 0.30 1.25
N SER A 326 -15.95 -0.64 2.20
CA SER A 326 -16.10 -0.34 3.63
C SER A 326 -14.93 0.49 4.15
N PHE A 327 -13.70 0.18 3.69
CA PHE A 327 -12.56 1.07 3.93
C PHE A 327 -12.81 2.46 3.33
N ALA A 328 -13.16 2.56 2.05
CA ALA A 328 -13.38 3.84 1.40
C ALA A 328 -14.42 4.69 2.16
N GLU A 329 -15.59 4.15 2.50
CA GLU A 329 -16.63 4.85 3.27
C GLU A 329 -16.11 5.40 4.61
N SER A 330 -15.29 4.62 5.33
CA SER A 330 -14.69 5.09 6.59
C SER A 330 -13.77 6.31 6.39
N ILE A 331 -13.06 6.38 5.26
CA ILE A 331 -12.13 7.45 4.93
C ILE A 331 -12.84 8.66 4.31
N LYS A 332 -13.84 8.43 3.43
CA LYS A 332 -14.60 9.46 2.72
C LYS A 332 -15.17 10.52 3.67
N SER A 333 -15.72 10.06 4.80
CA SER A 333 -16.42 10.89 5.79
C SER A 333 -15.63 12.12 6.27
N TRP A 334 -14.30 12.03 6.34
CA TRP A 334 -13.43 13.11 6.79
C TRP A 334 -12.44 13.59 5.72
N LEU A 335 -12.06 12.71 4.79
CA LEU A 335 -11.14 13.06 3.72
C LEU A 335 -11.81 14.00 2.71
N TYR A 336 -12.99 13.65 2.21
CA TYR A 336 -13.63 14.36 1.08
C TYR A 336 -14.03 15.79 1.43
N PRO A 337 -14.66 16.07 2.59
CA PRO A 337 -14.97 17.44 2.99
C PRO A 337 -13.73 18.34 3.16
N SER A 338 -12.54 17.73 3.29
CA SER A 338 -11.27 18.43 3.49
C SER A 338 -10.48 18.67 2.20
N LEU A 339 -11.01 18.24 1.05
CA LEU A 339 -10.39 18.45 -0.26
C LEU A 339 -10.75 19.80 -0.84
N LYS A 340 -9.75 20.48 -1.40
CA LYS A 340 -9.92 21.73 -2.16
C LYS A 340 -9.35 21.56 -3.55
N ILE A 341 -10.05 22.11 -4.55
CA ILE A 341 -9.52 22.17 -5.90
C ILE A 341 -8.43 23.22 -5.97
N THR A 342 -7.25 22.85 -6.46
CA THR A 342 -6.11 23.76 -6.61
C THR A 342 -5.18 23.31 -7.71
N THR A 343 -4.63 24.28 -8.44
CA THR A 343 -3.58 24.07 -9.44
C THR A 343 -2.28 24.79 -9.10
N SER A 344 -2.23 25.51 -7.98
CA SER A 344 -1.06 26.31 -7.54
C SER A 344 0.21 25.48 -7.40
N TRP A 345 0.09 24.21 -7.02
CA TRP A 345 1.22 23.28 -6.90
C TRP A 345 1.98 23.08 -8.21
N LYS A 346 1.36 23.38 -9.36
CA LYS A 346 2.02 23.28 -10.68
C LYS A 346 3.08 24.36 -10.89
N ASP A 347 3.01 25.45 -10.14
CA ASP A 347 3.97 26.56 -10.19
C ASP A 347 5.20 26.28 -9.31
N TYR A 348 5.17 25.21 -8.49
CA TYR A 348 6.31 24.82 -7.69
C TYR A 348 7.45 24.29 -8.58
N PRO A 349 8.71 24.65 -8.28
CA PRO A 349 9.88 24.04 -8.92
C PRO A 349 9.86 22.52 -8.84
N ASP A 350 10.40 21.82 -9.85
CA ASP A 350 10.51 20.36 -9.80
C ASP A 350 11.36 19.96 -8.57
N VAL A 351 10.77 19.20 -7.67
CA VAL A 351 11.37 18.90 -6.36
C VAL A 351 12.66 18.13 -6.53
N ALA A 352 12.68 17.15 -7.44
CA ALA A 352 13.84 16.30 -7.68
C ALA A 352 15.03 17.07 -8.27
N SER A 353 14.78 18.06 -9.15
CA SER A 353 15.86 18.90 -9.68
C SER A 353 16.32 19.96 -8.68
N THR A 354 15.41 20.51 -7.88
CA THR A 354 15.70 21.58 -6.92
C THR A 354 16.47 21.05 -5.71
N LEU A 355 16.10 19.85 -5.24
CA LEU A 355 16.71 19.19 -4.08
C LEU A 355 17.47 17.94 -4.51
N ALA A 356 18.52 18.15 -5.31
CA ALA A 356 19.28 17.08 -5.96
C ALA A 356 20.04 16.17 -4.98
N THR A 357 20.32 16.63 -3.74
CA THR A 357 21.08 15.88 -2.74
C THR A 357 20.35 15.82 -1.41
N THR A 358 20.59 14.76 -0.62
CA THR A 358 20.10 14.69 0.77
C THR A 358 20.53 15.90 1.59
N GLY A 359 21.75 16.40 1.38
CA GLY A 359 22.24 17.62 2.02
C GLY A 359 21.38 18.84 1.69
N SER A 360 20.99 19.04 0.42
CA SER A 360 20.10 20.14 0.02
C SER A 360 18.70 20.03 0.64
N VAL A 361 18.17 18.81 0.79
CA VAL A 361 16.91 18.57 1.48
C VAL A 361 17.00 18.98 2.94
N VAL A 362 18.04 18.51 3.64
CA VAL A 362 18.22 18.83 5.07
C VAL A 362 18.41 20.32 5.25
N ALA A 363 19.28 20.95 4.45
CA ALA A 363 19.49 22.40 4.49
C ALA A 363 18.19 23.20 4.33
N ALA A 364 17.36 22.86 3.34
CA ALA A 364 16.09 23.54 3.09
C ALA A 364 15.04 23.33 4.21
N LEU A 365 15.10 22.21 4.94
CA LEU A 365 14.18 21.92 6.04
C LEU A 365 14.70 22.37 7.40
N SER A 366 16.01 22.60 7.53
CA SER A 366 16.67 23.07 8.75
C SER A 366 16.85 24.59 8.78
N SER A 367 16.68 25.29 7.65
CA SER A 367 16.80 26.74 7.55
C SER A 367 15.49 27.49 7.88
N TYR A 368 14.63 26.90 8.71
CA TYR A 368 13.47 27.62 9.24
C TYR A 368 13.92 28.41 10.47
N ASP A 369 14.01 29.73 10.33
CA ASP A 369 14.03 30.66 11.47
C ASP A 369 12.59 30.77 12.00
N ASP A 370 12.43 30.64 13.33
CA ASP A 370 11.15 30.82 14.06
C ASP A 370 10.60 32.26 13.95
#